data_AF-A0A355DGX5-F1
#
_entry.id   AF-A0A355DGX5-F1
#
_cell.length_a   1.000
_cell.length_b   1.000
_cell.length_c   1.000
_cell.angle_alpha   90.00
_cell.angle_beta   90.00
_cell.angle_gamma   90.00
#
_symmetry.space_group_name_H-M   'P 1'
#
loop_
_entity.id
_entity.type
_entity.pdbx_description
1 polymer ?
#
loop_
_entity_poly.entity_id
_entity_poly.type
_entity_poly.pdbx_seq_one_letter_code
_entity_poly.pdbx_strand_id
1 'polypeptide(L)'
;MFQREVIERGLELLGASEPVLATHPEVVESDETPMVCSIPPRYDPDIPPPVDEAQGLRAAYDRALVACGTTSVGRAIDADSVPAALEVLHQWATGASWEEFDLSGKNTITVSHDIRTYYEEAAMGLVTGSTPGGRAAEAWFFEGTEAGRTIMAARTALKDQEAPFPFWFYMAPAHR
;
A
#
# COMPACT_ATOMS: atom_id res chain seq x y z
N MET A 1 33.14 5.61 -3.36
CA MET A 1 32.78 7.05 -3.52
C MET A 1 31.91 7.18 -4.78
N PHE A 2 30.82 6.42 -4.87
CA PHE A 2 29.94 6.39 -6.04
C PHE A 2 29.01 7.61 -6.08
N GLN A 3 28.39 7.93 -4.95
CA GLN A 3 27.47 9.08 -4.82
C GLN A 3 28.11 10.41 -5.25
N ARG A 4 29.37 10.66 -4.86
CA ARG A 4 30.09 11.89 -5.26
C ARG A 4 30.31 11.93 -6.78
N GLU A 5 30.71 10.81 -7.38
CA GLU A 5 30.99 10.71 -8.81
C GLU A 5 29.73 10.91 -9.66
N VAL A 6 28.58 10.37 -9.21
CA VAL A 6 27.27 10.61 -9.83
C VAL A 6 26.92 12.11 -9.79
N ILE A 7 27.13 12.77 -8.65
CA ILE A 7 26.85 14.21 -8.50
C ILE A 7 27.79 15.03 -9.40
N GLU A 8 29.08 14.73 -9.40
CA GLU A 8 30.09 15.43 -10.21
C GLU A 8 29.74 15.33 -11.71
N ARG A 9 29.42 14.13 -12.21
CA ARG A 9 28.97 13.95 -13.60
C ARG A 9 27.64 14.63 -13.91
N GLY A 10 26.70 14.63 -12.98
CA GLY A 10 25.45 15.36 -13.14
C GLY A 10 25.68 16.87 -13.30
N LEU A 11 26.63 17.43 -12.54
CA LEU A 11 27.00 18.84 -12.63
C LEU A 11 27.75 19.18 -13.93
N GLU A 12 28.55 18.25 -14.48
CA GLU A 12 29.21 18.44 -15.78
C GLU A 12 28.21 18.68 -16.92
N LEU A 13 27.00 18.12 -16.83
CA LEU A 13 25.94 18.34 -17.83
C LEU A 13 25.46 19.79 -17.92
N LEU A 14 25.66 20.60 -16.87
CA LEU A 14 25.33 22.03 -16.89
C LEU A 14 26.18 22.82 -17.90
N GLY A 15 27.32 22.27 -18.33
CA GLY A 15 28.19 22.89 -19.33
C GLY A 15 27.75 22.65 -20.78
N ALA A 16 26.69 21.86 -21.02
CA ALA A 16 26.23 21.56 -22.37
C ALA A 16 25.54 22.77 -23.03
N SER A 17 25.78 22.97 -24.32
CA SER A 17 25.16 24.06 -25.11
C SER A 17 23.70 23.79 -25.47
N GLU A 18 23.21 22.57 -25.24
CA GLU A 18 21.87 22.11 -25.55
C GLU A 18 21.43 21.02 -24.56
N PRO A 19 20.14 20.68 -24.45
CA PRO A 19 19.66 19.62 -23.57
C PRO A 19 20.23 18.25 -23.99
N VAL A 20 21.06 17.66 -23.13
CA VAL A 20 21.71 16.37 -23.38
C VAL A 20 21.30 15.33 -22.33
N LEU A 21 21.20 14.07 -22.76
CA LEU A 21 21.08 12.91 -21.89
C LEU A 21 22.42 12.14 -21.92
N ALA A 22 22.99 11.86 -20.75
CA ALA A 22 24.21 11.08 -20.62
C ALA A 22 23.98 9.87 -19.70
N THR A 23 24.60 8.74 -20.02
CA THR A 23 24.50 7.50 -19.23
C THR A 23 25.72 7.36 -18.33
N HIS A 24 25.52 7.02 -17.07
CA HIS A 24 26.61 6.70 -16.15
C HIS A 24 27.18 5.29 -16.47
N PRO A 25 28.50 5.07 -16.45
CA PRO A 25 29.09 3.78 -16.79
C PRO A 25 28.76 2.67 -15.78
N GLU A 26 28.48 3.04 -14.54
CA GLU A 26 27.99 2.11 -13.53
C GLU A 26 26.50 1.87 -13.72
N VAL A 27 26.14 0.61 -13.93
CA VAL A 27 24.76 0.13 -14.01
C VAL A 27 24.36 -0.36 -12.62
N VAL A 28 23.35 0.29 -12.04
CA VAL A 28 22.71 -0.20 -10.82
C VAL A 28 21.61 -1.16 -11.26
N GLU A 29 21.95 -2.45 -11.32
CA GLU A 29 20.96 -3.50 -11.47
C GLU A 29 20.15 -3.59 -10.17
N SER A 30 18.83 -3.65 -10.29
CA SER A 30 18.00 -3.95 -9.13
C SER A 30 17.72 -5.44 -9.09
N ASP A 31 18.31 -6.12 -8.10
CA ASP A 31 17.95 -7.50 -7.73
C ASP A 31 16.62 -7.49 -6.95
N GLU A 32 15.56 -6.93 -7.56
CA GLU A 32 14.22 -6.86 -6.99
C GLU A 32 13.72 -8.29 -6.76
N THR A 33 13.85 -8.76 -5.52
CA THR A 33 13.21 -10.01 -5.11
C THR A 33 11.76 -9.67 -4.76
N PRO A 34 10.76 -10.35 -5.37
CA PRO A 34 9.37 -10.18 -4.99
C PRO A 34 9.20 -10.46 -3.51
N MET A 35 8.38 -9.65 -2.85
CA MET A 35 8.02 -9.91 -1.48
C MET A 35 7.05 -11.09 -1.44
N VAL A 36 7.50 -12.21 -0.88
CA VAL A 36 6.66 -13.40 -0.65
C VAL A 36 6.34 -13.48 0.84
N CYS A 37 5.42 -12.63 1.30
CA CYS A 37 4.82 -12.79 2.62
C CYS A 37 3.62 -13.73 2.50
N SER A 38 3.64 -14.83 3.25
CA SER A 38 2.49 -15.74 3.32
C SER A 38 1.40 -15.11 4.20
N ILE A 39 0.23 -14.87 3.60
CA ILE A 39 -0.95 -14.42 4.33
C ILE A 39 -1.47 -15.60 5.15
N PRO A 40 -1.83 -15.40 6.44
CA PRO A 40 -2.46 -16.45 7.23
C PRO A 40 -3.70 -17.03 6.53
N PRO A 41 -3.93 -18.35 6.59
CA PRO A 41 -5.15 -18.93 6.04
C PRO A 41 -6.37 -18.34 6.75
N ARG A 42 -7.49 -18.28 6.02
CA ARG A 42 -8.76 -17.79 6.55
C ARG A 42 -9.16 -18.52 7.83
N TYR A 43 -9.61 -17.77 8.84
CA TYR A 43 -10.01 -18.30 10.14
C TYR A 43 -11.52 -18.43 10.23
N ASP A 44 -12.25 -17.34 9.97
CA ASP A 44 -13.71 -17.30 9.99
C ASP A 44 -14.26 -17.13 8.55
N PRO A 45 -14.90 -18.17 7.96
CA PRO A 45 -15.46 -18.08 6.62
C PRO A 45 -16.73 -17.23 6.53
N ASP A 46 -17.38 -16.91 7.64
CA ASP A 46 -18.69 -16.25 7.69
C ASP A 46 -18.61 -14.72 7.66
N ILE A 47 -17.42 -14.15 7.84
CA ILE A 47 -17.15 -12.71 7.68
C ILE A 47 -16.50 -12.41 6.33
N PRO A 48 -16.49 -11.15 5.86
CA PRO A 48 -15.85 -10.81 4.60
C PRO A 48 -14.35 -11.17 4.58
N PRO A 49 -13.83 -11.71 3.45
CA PRO A 49 -12.41 -12.07 3.31
C PRO A 49 -11.40 -10.99 3.75
N PRO A 50 -11.54 -9.70 3.37
CA PRO A 50 -10.57 -8.68 3.80
C PRO A 50 -10.61 -8.41 5.31
N VAL A 51 -11.75 -8.64 5.97
CA VAL A 51 -11.92 -8.42 7.41
C VAL A 51 -11.23 -9.54 8.20
N ASP A 52 -11.48 -10.79 7.83
CA ASP A 52 -10.81 -11.97 8.39
C ASP A 52 -9.28 -11.89 8.23
N GLU A 53 -8.82 -11.51 7.04
CA GLU A 53 -7.41 -11.32 6.73
C GLU A 53 -6.75 -10.26 7.61
N ALA A 54 -7.38 -9.08 7.75
CA ALA A 54 -6.85 -8.01 8.58
C ALA A 54 -6.79 -8.41 10.05
N GLN A 55 -7.79 -9.11 10.57
CA GLN A 55 -7.79 -9.64 11.93
C GLN A 55 -6.65 -10.66 12.12
N GLY A 56 -6.44 -11.55 11.16
CA GLY A 56 -5.37 -12.55 11.19
C GLY A 56 -3.97 -11.94 11.21
N LEU A 57 -3.78 -10.76 10.60
CA LEU A 57 -2.49 -10.05 10.57
C LEU A 57 -2.19 -9.23 11.83
N ARG A 58 -3.14 -9.05 12.74
CA ARG A 58 -2.99 -8.12 13.86
C ARG A 58 -1.79 -8.43 14.75
N ALA A 59 -1.60 -9.69 15.09
CA ALA A 59 -0.46 -10.10 15.91
C ALA A 59 0.88 -9.82 15.22
N ALA A 60 0.94 -9.87 13.88
CA ALA A 60 2.15 -9.54 13.13
C ALA A 60 2.42 -8.03 13.13
N TYR A 61 1.39 -7.22 12.90
CA TYR A 61 1.46 -5.77 13.02
C TYR A 61 1.95 -5.32 14.41
N ASP A 62 1.35 -5.85 15.49
CA ASP A 62 1.73 -5.45 16.85
C ASP A 62 3.20 -5.75 17.16
N ARG A 63 3.72 -6.90 16.69
CA ARG A 63 5.14 -7.24 16.81
C ARG A 63 6.03 -6.28 16.01
N ALA A 64 5.61 -5.92 14.80
CA ALA A 64 6.34 -4.96 13.96
C ALA A 64 6.39 -3.58 14.62
N LEU A 65 5.26 -3.09 15.14
CA LEU A 65 5.18 -1.82 15.87
C LEU A 65 6.11 -1.82 17.09
N VAL A 66 6.11 -2.89 17.89
CA VAL A 66 7.00 -3.01 19.05
C VAL A 66 8.48 -3.00 18.63
N ALA A 67 8.83 -3.66 17.53
CA ALA A 67 10.20 -3.73 17.04
C ALA A 67 10.69 -2.40 16.44
N CYS A 68 9.83 -1.69 15.69
CA CYS A 68 10.15 -0.41 15.06
C CYS A 68 10.03 0.78 16.02
N GLY A 69 9.19 0.69 17.05
CA GLY A 69 8.91 1.77 18.02
C GLY A 69 8.10 2.95 17.46
N THR A 70 7.74 2.91 16.18
CA THR A 70 6.92 3.91 15.49
C THR A 70 6.10 3.23 14.39
N THR A 71 5.00 3.85 13.99
CA THR A 71 4.15 3.42 12.87
C THR A 71 3.72 4.62 12.04
N SER A 72 3.46 4.39 10.76
CA SER A 72 2.82 5.37 9.87
C SER A 72 1.29 5.19 9.77
N VAL A 73 0.71 4.18 10.44
CA VAL A 73 -0.73 4.03 10.65
C VAL A 73 -1.22 5.13 11.59
N GLY A 74 -2.44 5.63 11.38
CA GLY A 74 -3.05 6.66 12.24
C GLY A 74 -3.20 8.03 11.58
N ARG A 75 -3.15 8.13 10.25
CA ARG A 75 -3.47 9.40 9.57
C ARG A 75 -4.95 9.74 9.67
N ALA A 76 -5.81 8.74 9.61
CA ALA A 76 -7.26 8.83 9.75
C ALA A 76 -7.83 7.75 10.68
N ILE A 77 -7.27 6.54 10.67
CA ILE A 77 -7.72 5.42 11.50
C ILE A 77 -6.54 4.70 12.15
N ASP A 78 -6.78 4.13 13.33
CA ASP A 78 -5.84 3.25 14.02
C ASP A 78 -5.93 1.80 13.54
N ALA A 79 -5.00 0.96 14.00
CA ALA A 79 -4.95 -0.45 13.65
C ALA A 79 -6.17 -1.26 14.15
N ASP A 80 -6.84 -0.81 15.22
CA ASP A 80 -8.07 -1.42 15.73
C ASP A 80 -9.26 -1.19 14.78
N SER A 81 -9.26 -0.06 14.08
CA SER A 81 -10.32 0.35 13.16
C SER A 81 -10.18 -0.20 11.74
N VAL A 82 -9.03 -0.78 11.38
CA VAL A 82 -8.75 -1.32 10.03
C VAL A 82 -9.80 -2.35 9.58
N PRO A 83 -10.18 -3.37 10.37
CA PRO A 83 -11.19 -4.35 9.94
C PRO A 83 -12.55 -3.72 9.66
N ALA A 84 -12.98 -2.74 10.47
CA ALA A 84 -14.25 -2.04 10.27
C ALA A 84 -14.25 -1.18 9.00
N ALA A 85 -13.12 -0.53 8.69
CA ALA A 85 -12.97 0.20 7.43
C ALA A 85 -13.02 -0.74 6.21
N LEU A 86 -12.38 -1.90 6.30
CA LEU A 86 -12.42 -2.92 5.24
C LEU A 86 -13.81 -3.51 5.03
N GLU A 87 -14.61 -3.65 6.08
CA GLU A 87 -16.02 -4.02 5.97
C GLU A 87 -16.79 -3.01 5.09
N VAL A 88 -16.66 -1.70 5.37
CA VAL A 88 -17.32 -0.65 4.56
C VAL A 88 -16.87 -0.68 3.10
N LEU A 89 -15.55 -0.81 2.86
CA LEU A 89 -15.02 -0.94 1.51
C LEU A 89 -15.53 -2.20 0.80
N HIS A 90 -15.70 -3.30 1.53
CA HIS A 90 -16.29 -4.53 1.01
C HIS A 90 -17.75 -4.32 0.60
N GLN A 91 -18.54 -3.65 1.45
CA GLN A 91 -19.93 -3.29 1.13
C GLN A 91 -20.00 -2.49 -0.18
N TRP A 92 -19.19 -1.45 -0.32
CA TRP A 92 -19.12 -0.66 -1.57
C TRP A 92 -18.69 -1.51 -2.77
N ALA A 93 -17.66 -2.36 -2.61
CA ALA A 93 -17.20 -3.28 -3.64
C ALA A 93 -18.28 -4.28 -4.09
N THR A 94 -19.20 -4.64 -3.20
CA THR A 94 -20.34 -5.54 -3.48
C THR A 94 -21.60 -4.82 -3.97
N GLY A 95 -21.53 -3.50 -4.18
CA GLY A 95 -22.59 -2.70 -4.80
C GLY A 95 -23.48 -1.92 -3.84
N ALA A 96 -23.12 -1.84 -2.55
CA ALA A 96 -23.80 -0.94 -1.63
C ALA A 96 -23.62 0.53 -2.05
N SER A 97 -24.62 1.37 -1.76
CA SER A 97 -24.53 2.81 -1.99
C SER A 97 -23.46 3.40 -1.07
N TRP A 98 -22.58 4.22 -1.65
CA TRP A 98 -21.54 4.89 -0.88
C TRP A 98 -22.06 5.97 0.07
N GLU A 99 -23.30 6.42 -0.13
CA GLU A 99 -23.98 7.37 0.75
C GLU A 99 -24.59 6.71 2.01
N GLU A 100 -24.81 5.39 1.97
CA GLU A 100 -25.46 4.64 3.05
C GLU A 100 -24.48 4.21 4.15
N PHE A 101 -23.23 3.94 3.78
CA PHE A 101 -22.20 3.45 4.68
C PHE A 101 -21.07 4.47 4.81
N ASP A 102 -20.95 5.11 5.98
CA ASP A 102 -19.91 6.10 6.23
C ASP A 102 -18.57 5.42 6.58
N LEU A 103 -17.51 5.84 5.90
CA LEU A 103 -16.16 5.36 6.18
C LEU A 103 -15.59 6.14 7.37
N SER A 104 -15.20 5.44 8.43
CA SER A 104 -14.53 6.05 9.60
C SER A 104 -13.34 6.90 9.16
N GLY A 105 -13.28 8.17 9.57
CA GLY A 105 -12.23 9.12 9.16
C GLY A 105 -12.54 9.94 7.90
N LYS A 106 -13.64 9.65 7.19
CA LYS A 106 -14.26 10.42 6.07
C LYS A 106 -13.39 10.75 4.85
N ASN A 107 -12.12 10.35 4.85
CA ASN A 107 -11.20 10.58 3.76
C ASN A 107 -10.65 9.24 3.28
N THR A 108 -11.21 8.75 2.18
CA THR A 108 -10.83 7.50 1.51
C THR A 108 -9.34 7.43 1.18
N ILE A 109 -8.69 8.56 0.91
CA ILE A 109 -7.25 8.62 0.62
C ILE A 109 -6.44 8.22 1.85
N THR A 110 -6.74 8.84 2.99
CA THR A 110 -6.00 8.59 4.24
C THR A 110 -6.37 7.23 4.85
N VAL A 111 -7.62 6.79 4.70
CA VAL A 111 -8.03 5.45 5.15
C VAL A 111 -7.36 4.36 4.33
N SER A 112 -7.35 4.46 2.99
CA SER A 112 -6.63 3.50 2.14
C SER A 112 -5.13 3.51 2.40
N HIS A 113 -4.55 4.68 2.72
CA HIS A 113 -3.17 4.78 3.18
C HIS A 113 -2.96 3.96 4.47
N ASP A 114 -3.76 4.21 5.52
CA ASP A 114 -3.60 3.53 6.81
C ASP A 114 -3.79 2.01 6.68
N ILE A 115 -4.76 1.56 5.88
CA ILE A 115 -4.96 0.13 5.58
C ILE A 115 -3.72 -0.45 4.89
N ARG A 116 -3.23 0.17 3.81
CA ARG A 116 -2.04 -0.31 3.11
C ARG A 116 -0.84 -0.37 4.05
N THR A 117 -0.61 0.69 4.82
CA THR A 117 0.51 0.77 5.77
C THR A 117 0.40 -0.30 6.86
N TYR A 118 -0.79 -0.58 7.38
CA TYR A 118 -1.01 -1.68 8.33
C TYR A 118 -0.52 -3.02 7.77
N TYR A 119 -0.85 -3.32 6.51
CA TYR A 119 -0.40 -4.53 5.83
C TYR A 119 1.10 -4.52 5.53
N GLU A 120 1.64 -3.43 5.01
CA GLU A 120 3.07 -3.30 4.69
C GLU A 120 3.94 -3.45 5.95
N GLU A 121 3.56 -2.82 7.06
CA GLU A 121 4.28 -2.94 8.34
C GLU A 121 4.15 -4.35 8.94
N ALA A 122 2.94 -4.93 8.92
CA ALA A 122 2.73 -6.32 9.37
C ALA A 122 3.59 -7.31 8.58
N ALA A 123 3.65 -7.13 7.27
CA ALA A 123 4.35 -8.04 6.38
C ALA A 123 5.87 -7.83 6.42
N MET A 124 6.35 -6.61 6.66
CA MET A 124 7.77 -6.33 6.88
C MET A 124 8.30 -7.01 8.16
N GLY A 125 7.44 -7.22 9.16
CA GLY A 125 7.74 -8.07 10.32
C GLY A 125 7.78 -9.59 10.02
N LEU A 126 7.37 -10.01 8.82
CA LEU A 126 7.32 -11.40 8.35
C LEU A 126 8.34 -11.70 7.25
N VAL A 127 8.92 -10.68 6.61
CA VAL A 127 9.96 -10.87 5.59
C VAL A 127 11.20 -11.50 6.22
N THR A 128 11.54 -12.70 5.77
CA THR A 128 12.83 -13.35 6.03
C THR A 128 13.65 -13.33 4.75
N GLY A 129 14.80 -12.65 4.73
CA GLY A 129 15.70 -12.64 3.56
C GLY A 129 16.20 -11.25 3.18
N SER A 130 16.58 -11.09 1.91
CA SER A 130 17.06 -9.84 1.33
C SER A 130 16.03 -8.72 1.45
N THR A 131 16.51 -7.47 1.53
CA THR A 131 15.65 -6.28 1.51
C THR A 131 14.71 -6.35 0.30
N PRO A 132 13.38 -6.26 0.49
CA PRO A 132 12.44 -6.24 -0.61
C PRO A 132 12.73 -5.07 -1.55
N GLY A 133 12.40 -5.30 -2.82
CA GLY A 133 12.40 -4.26 -3.83
C GLY A 133 11.60 -3.01 -3.45
N GLY A 134 11.94 -1.84 -4.02
CA GLY A 134 11.44 -0.54 -3.56
C GLY A 134 9.92 -0.35 -3.63
N ARG A 135 9.21 -1.18 -4.40
CA ARG A 135 7.74 -1.24 -4.46
C ARG A 135 7.17 -2.63 -4.18
N ALA A 136 7.99 -3.56 -3.70
CA ALA A 136 7.60 -4.95 -3.52
C ALA A 136 6.48 -5.11 -2.48
N ALA A 137 6.49 -4.32 -1.41
CA ALA A 137 5.43 -4.34 -0.40
C ALA A 137 4.11 -3.79 -0.95
N GLU A 138 4.14 -2.71 -1.73
CA GLU A 138 2.94 -2.15 -2.37
C GLU A 138 2.36 -3.12 -3.42
N ALA A 139 3.21 -3.73 -4.25
CA ALA A 139 2.79 -4.74 -5.22
C ALA A 139 2.18 -5.96 -4.53
N TRP A 140 2.86 -6.49 -3.50
CA TRP A 140 2.33 -7.57 -2.68
C TRP A 140 0.98 -7.21 -2.05
N PHE A 141 0.80 -5.99 -1.56
CA PHE A 141 -0.48 -5.56 -1.01
C PHE A 141 -1.60 -5.64 -2.05
N PHE A 142 -1.45 -4.99 -3.21
CA PHE A 142 -2.53 -4.96 -4.21
C PHE A 142 -2.76 -6.28 -4.93
N GLU A 143 -1.73 -7.11 -5.10
CA GLU A 143 -1.80 -8.34 -5.90
C GLU A 143 -2.02 -9.58 -5.02
N GLY A 144 -1.47 -9.58 -3.80
CA GLY A 144 -1.46 -10.72 -2.88
C GLY A 144 -2.58 -10.75 -1.86
N THR A 145 -3.13 -9.60 -1.45
CA THR A 145 -4.06 -9.50 -0.31
C THR A 145 -5.52 -9.34 -0.73
N GLU A 146 -6.45 -9.83 0.11
CA GLU A 146 -7.88 -9.55 -0.04
C GLU A 146 -8.21 -8.08 0.20
N ALA A 147 -7.50 -7.42 1.13
CA ALA A 147 -7.67 -5.98 1.34
C ALA A 147 -7.32 -5.15 0.10
N GLY A 148 -6.19 -5.42 -0.55
CA GLY A 148 -5.76 -4.74 -1.77
C GLY A 148 -6.75 -4.93 -2.91
N ARG A 149 -7.25 -6.17 -3.11
CA ARG A 149 -8.33 -6.46 -4.06
C ARG A 149 -9.60 -5.69 -3.73
N THR A 150 -9.98 -5.63 -2.46
CA THR A 150 -11.20 -4.94 -1.98
C THR A 150 -11.11 -3.44 -2.22
N ILE A 151 -9.97 -2.79 -1.95
CA ILE A 151 -9.76 -1.36 -2.26
C ILE A 151 -9.95 -1.08 -3.75
N MET A 152 -9.39 -1.92 -4.62
CA MET A 152 -9.51 -1.74 -6.08
C MET A 152 -10.93 -1.98 -6.60
N ALA A 153 -11.64 -2.95 -6.01
CA ALA A 153 -13.04 -3.20 -6.31
C ALA A 153 -13.94 -2.05 -5.83
N ALA A 154 -13.74 -1.55 -4.61
CA ALA A 154 -14.45 -0.40 -4.06
C ALA A 154 -14.19 0.87 -4.89
N ARG A 155 -12.94 1.10 -5.30
CA ARG A 155 -12.55 2.20 -6.21
C ARG A 155 -13.33 2.16 -7.52
N THR A 156 -13.47 0.98 -8.11
CA THR A 156 -14.26 0.77 -9.33
C THR A 156 -15.74 1.03 -9.07
N ALA A 157 -16.30 0.46 -8.00
CA ALA A 157 -17.71 0.64 -7.66
C ALA A 157 -18.08 2.11 -7.39
N LEU A 158 -17.23 2.85 -6.67
CA LEU A 158 -17.41 4.28 -6.41
C LEU A 158 -17.38 5.11 -7.70
N LYS A 159 -16.48 4.76 -8.63
CA LYS A 159 -16.42 5.40 -9.94
C LYS A 159 -17.71 5.16 -10.73
N ASP A 160 -18.20 3.92 -10.73
CA ASP A 160 -19.42 3.53 -11.45
C ASP A 160 -20.69 4.16 -10.84
N GLN A 161 -20.67 4.45 -9.54
CA GLN A 161 -21.69 5.22 -8.83
C GLN A 161 -21.53 6.74 -8.96
N GLU A 162 -20.64 7.22 -9.83
CA GLU A 162 -20.39 8.64 -10.08
C GLU A 162 -19.96 9.44 -8.84
N ALA A 163 -19.32 8.79 -7.85
CA ALA A 163 -18.78 9.47 -6.69
C ALA A 163 -17.73 10.53 -7.10
N PRO A 164 -17.52 11.60 -6.31
CA PRO A 164 -16.59 12.67 -6.66
C PRO A 164 -15.19 12.14 -7.01
N PHE A 165 -14.59 12.63 -8.10
CA PHE A 165 -13.31 12.11 -8.61
C PHE A 165 -12.22 11.95 -7.52
N PRO A 166 -11.95 12.93 -6.65
CA PRO A 166 -10.92 12.77 -5.61
C PRO A 166 -11.25 11.68 -4.58
N PHE A 167 -12.53 11.32 -4.42
CA PHE A 167 -13.01 10.35 -3.44
C PHE A 167 -12.59 8.92 -3.80
N TRP A 168 -12.57 8.55 -5.08
CA TRP A 168 -12.16 7.20 -5.50
C TRP A 168 -10.78 7.16 -6.15
N PHE A 169 -10.37 8.22 -6.85
CA PHE A 169 -9.17 8.15 -7.69
C PHE A 169 -7.89 7.93 -6.87
N TYR A 170 -7.77 8.58 -5.72
CA TYR A 170 -6.58 8.58 -4.86
C TYR A 170 -6.59 7.48 -3.77
N MET A 171 -7.55 6.56 -3.81
CA MET A 171 -7.55 5.37 -2.93
C MET A 171 -6.37 4.44 -3.21
N ALA A 172 -5.80 4.51 -4.42
CA ALA A 172 -4.63 3.75 -4.83
C ALA A 172 -3.72 4.64 -5.70
N PRO A 173 -2.41 4.34 -5.81
CA PRO A 173 -1.51 5.05 -6.71
C PRO A 173 -2.03 5.06 -8.16
N ALA A 174 -1.84 6.16 -8.89
CA ALA A 174 -2.39 6.32 -10.24
C ALA A 174 -1.87 5.32 -11.29
N HIS A 175 -0.77 4.62 -11.01
CA HIS A 175 -0.23 3.59 -11.88
C HIS A 175 -0.87 2.20 -11.67
N ARG A 176 -1.83 2.11 -10.75
CA ARG A 176 -2.65 0.93 -10.46
C ARG A 176 -4.01 1.03 -11.12
#